data_AF-A0A9Y4N8J5-F1
#
_entry.id   AF-A0A9Y4N8J5-F1
#
_cell.length_a   1.000
_cell.length_b   1.000
_cell.length_c   1.000
_cell.angle_alpha   90.00
_cell.angle_beta   90.00
_cell.angle_gamma   90.00
#
_symmetry.space_group_name_H-M   'P 1'
#
loop_
_entity.id
_entity.type
_entity.pdbx_description
1 polymer ?
#
loop_
_entity_poly.entity_id
_entity_poly.type
_entity_poly.pdbx_seq_one_letter_code
_entity_poly.pdbx_strand_id
1 'polypeptide(L)'
;MAVFRDDDRALAAARLKINEEFKKNKHETSEENIEKMIKMGSDVEIVLRNAVMQMEHVGEKRLLLRPREDLLLDNVPYCDQPRTKS
;
A
#
# COMPACT_ATOMS: atom_id res chain seq x y z
N MET A 1 -9.46 0.48 -8.39
CA MET A 1 -9.12 0.05 -7.00
C MET A 1 -8.51 1.21 -6.25
N ALA A 2 -9.01 1.52 -5.05
CA ALA A 2 -8.51 2.59 -4.19
C ALA A 2 -7.90 1.97 -2.91
N VAL A 3 -6.64 2.29 -2.61
CA VAL A 3 -5.93 1.80 -1.40
C VAL A 3 -6.49 2.45 -0.13
N PHE A 4 -6.85 3.74 -0.23
CA PHE A 4 -7.39 4.57 0.85
C PHE A 4 -8.84 4.93 0.54
N ARG A 5 -9.75 3.95 0.52
CA ARG A 5 -11.19 4.16 0.26
C ARG A 5 -11.81 4.95 1.42
N ASP A 6 -12.49 6.05 1.09
CA ASP A 6 -13.15 6.96 2.03
C ASP A 6 -12.23 7.52 3.14
N ASP A 7 -10.91 7.45 2.93
CA ASP A 7 -9.89 7.97 3.85
C ASP A 7 -9.10 9.06 3.13
N ASP A 8 -9.75 10.21 2.94
CA ASP A 8 -9.19 11.36 2.25
C ASP A 8 -7.94 11.89 2.96
N ARG A 9 -7.85 11.72 4.28
CA ARG A 9 -6.70 12.15 5.07
C ARG A 9 -5.46 11.30 4.74
N ALA A 10 -5.57 9.98 4.78
CA ALA A 10 -4.47 9.10 4.42
C ALA A 10 -4.10 9.25 2.94
N LEU A 11 -5.10 9.38 2.06
CA LEU A 11 -4.90 9.62 0.64
C LEU A 11 -4.12 10.92 0.38
N ALA A 12 -4.51 12.01 1.03
CA ALA A 12 -3.84 13.30 0.90
C ALA A 12 -2.40 13.26 1.45
N ALA A 13 -2.19 12.62 2.60
CA ALA A 13 -0.86 12.46 3.19
C ALA A 13 0.07 11.63 2.28
N ALA A 14 -0.43 10.52 1.74
CA ALA A 14 0.32 9.69 0.80
C ALA A 14 0.69 10.47 -0.48
N ARG A 15 -0.28 11.18 -1.07
CA ARG A 15 -0.04 12.04 -2.24
C ARG A 15 1.00 13.11 -1.96
N LEU A 16 0.91 13.77 -0.81
CA LEU A 16 1.87 14.80 -0.42
C LEU A 16 3.27 14.22 -0.31
N LYS A 17 3.44 13.07 0.35
CA LYS A 17 4.74 12.44 0.54
C LYS A 17 5.36 11.96 -0.78
N ILE A 18 4.57 11.34 -1.65
CA ILE A 18 5.02 10.92 -2.98
C ILE A 18 5.50 12.16 -3.75
N ASN A 19 4.69 13.20 -3.82
CA ASN A 19 5.04 14.43 -4.53
C ASN A 19 6.28 15.12 -3.96
N GLU A 20 6.48 15.09 -2.65
CA GLU A 20 7.67 15.62 -1.99
C GLU A 20 8.94 14.89 -2.46
N GLU A 21 8.94 13.56 -2.45
CA GLU A 21 10.09 12.76 -2.88
C GLU A 21 10.41 12.96 -4.37
N PHE A 22 9.40 13.00 -5.24
CA PHE A 22 9.62 13.30 -6.66
C PHE A 22 10.15 14.73 -6.88
N LYS A 23 9.61 15.72 -6.16
CA LYS A 23 10.10 17.11 -6.25
C LYS A 23 11.54 17.26 -5.76
N LYS A 24 11.92 16.53 -4.70
CA LYS A 24 13.28 16.54 -4.16
C LYS A 24 14.31 16.05 -5.18
N ASN A 25 13.93 15.07 -6.00
CA ASN A 25 14.83 14.44 -6.98
C ASN A 25 14.66 14.97 -8.41
N LYS A 26 13.86 16.02 -8.64
CA LYS A 26 13.53 16.56 -9.98
C LYS A 26 14.73 17.02 -10.83
N HIS A 27 15.88 17.22 -10.21
CA HIS A 27 17.10 17.73 -10.85
C HIS A 27 18.20 16.65 -10.96
N GLU A 28 17.89 15.38 -10.64
CA GLU A 28 18.80 14.28 -10.93
C GLU A 28 18.99 14.14 -12.45
N THR A 29 20.23 13.92 -12.87
CA THR A 29 20.62 13.77 -14.28
C THR A 29 21.30 12.45 -14.57
N SER A 30 21.68 11.69 -13.54
CA SER A 30 22.23 10.35 -13.68
C SER A 30 21.13 9.37 -14.07
N GLU A 31 21.23 8.80 -15.27
CA GLU A 31 20.30 7.80 -15.79
C GLU A 31 20.14 6.61 -14.83
N GLU A 32 21.26 6.09 -14.32
CA GLU A 32 21.26 4.98 -13.35
C GLU A 32 20.48 5.32 -12.06
N ASN A 33 20.62 6.55 -11.54
CA ASN A 33 19.91 6.97 -10.34
C ASN A 33 18.42 7.14 -10.62
N ILE A 34 18.06 7.69 -11.80
CA ILE A 34 16.68 7.85 -12.22
C ILE A 34 16.00 6.48 -12.29
N GLU A 35 16.61 5.50 -12.95
CA GLU A 35 16.07 4.14 -13.05
C GLU A 35 15.83 3.51 -11.68
N LYS A 36 16.79 3.65 -10.75
CA LYS A 36 16.64 3.15 -9.37
C LYS A 36 15.49 3.81 -8.64
N MET A 37 15.33 5.14 -8.78
CA MET A 37 14.24 5.88 -8.13
C MET A 37 12.87 5.52 -8.70
N ILE A 38 12.78 5.33 -10.03
CA ILE A 38 11.55 4.87 -10.68
C ILE A 38 11.20 3.46 -10.19
N LYS A 39 12.18 2.55 -10.14
CA LYS A 39 11.97 1.20 -9.60
C LYS A 39 11.48 1.23 -8.16
N MET A 40 12.10 2.05 -7.31
CA MET A 40 11.66 2.23 -5.93
C MET A 40 10.21 2.73 -5.85
N GLY A 41 9.81 3.68 -6.70
CA GLY A 41 8.43 4.16 -6.79
C GLY A 41 7.45 3.04 -7.14
N SER A 42 7.79 2.20 -8.13
CA SER A 42 6.99 1.03 -8.52
C SER A 42 6.90 -0.02 -7.40
N ASP A 43 8.00 -0.29 -6.71
CA ASP A 43 8.03 -1.24 -5.59
C ASP A 43 7.13 -0.74 -4.44
N VAL A 44 7.16 0.57 -4.14
CA VAL A 44 6.26 1.19 -3.17
C VAL A 44 4.80 1.08 -3.59
N GLU A 45 4.47 1.27 -4.87
CA GLU A 45 3.11 1.07 -5.38
C GLU A 45 2.61 -0.36 -5.12
N ILE A 46 3.43 -1.36 -5.42
CA ILE A 46 3.12 -2.78 -5.19
C ILE A 46 2.82 -3.01 -3.70
N VAL A 47 3.64 -2.46 -2.81
CA VAL A 47 3.42 -2.57 -1.36
C VAL A 47 2.11 -1.91 -0.95
N LEU A 48 1.82 -0.69 -1.42
CA LEU A 48 0.55 -0.01 -1.11
C LEU A 48 -0.66 -0.82 -1.58
N ARG A 49 -0.59 -1.42 -2.77
CA ARG A 49 -1.68 -2.22 -3.34
C ARG A 49 -1.86 -3.57 -2.67
N ASN A 50 -0.79 -4.22 -2.23
CA ASN A 50 -0.84 -5.61 -1.77
C ASN A 50 -0.84 -5.76 -0.24
N ALA A 51 -0.31 -4.78 0.50
CA ALA A 51 -0.10 -4.92 1.94
C ALA A 51 -0.99 -4.00 2.78
N VAL A 52 -1.49 -2.89 2.23
CA VAL A 52 -2.30 -1.93 3.01
C VAL A 52 -3.76 -2.39 3.08
N MET A 53 -4.25 -2.63 4.30
CA MET A 53 -5.68 -2.83 4.60
C MET A 53 -6.20 -1.68 5.46
N GLN A 54 -7.46 -1.31 5.27
CA GLN A 54 -8.12 -0.26 6.05
C GLN A 54 -8.97 -0.86 7.17
N MET A 55 -9.09 -0.10 8.25
CA MET A 55 -9.98 -0.42 9.36
C MET A 55 -10.60 0.85 9.93
N GLU A 56 -11.81 0.73 10.46
CA GLU A 56 -12.54 1.81 11.10
C GLU A 56 -12.83 1.46 12.57
N HIS A 57 -12.67 2.43 13.46
CA HIS A 57 -13.05 2.27 14.86
C HIS A 57 -14.55 2.55 15.02
N VAL A 58 -15.34 1.50 15.30
CA VAL A 58 -16.82 1.57 15.32
C VAL A 58 -17.40 1.47 16.74
N GLY A 59 -16.56 1.49 17.77
CA GLY A 59 -16.97 1.47 19.17
C GLY A 59 -15.79 1.16 20.10
N GLU A 60 -15.99 1.26 21.42
CA GLU A 60 -14.92 1.27 22.43
C GLU A 60 -13.87 0.15 22.32
N LYS A 61 -14.26 -1.02 21.79
CA LYS A 61 -13.36 -2.17 21.54
C LYS A 61 -13.70 -2.90 20.24
N ARG A 62 -14.20 -2.18 19.23
CA ARG A 62 -14.65 -2.77 17.96
C ARG A 62 -14.01 -2.09 16.78
N LEU A 63 -13.38 -2.90 15.93
CA LEU A 63 -12.79 -2.50 14.67
C LEU A 63 -13.56 -3.15 13.53
N LEU A 64 -13.93 -2.36 12.52
CA LEU A 64 -14.48 -2.83 11.26
C LEU A 64 -13.35 -2.88 10.23
N LEU A 65 -12.90 -4.08 9.87
CA LEU A 65 -11.96 -4.26 8.76
C LEU A 65 -12.67 -3.97 7.43
N ARG A 66 -11.98 -3.25 6.55
CA ARG A 66 -12.42 -2.98 5.18
C ARG A 66 -11.37 -3.54 4.20
N PRO A 67 -11.25 -4.88 4.10
CA PRO A 67 -10.33 -5.50 3.16
C PRO A 67 -10.78 -5.24 1.73
N ARG A 68 -9.83 -5.25 0.79
CA ARG A 68 -10.16 -5.28 -0.64
C ARG A 68 -10.27 -6.74 -1.09
N GLU A 69 -11.23 -7.01 -1.98
CA GLU A 69 -11.55 -8.38 -2.43
C GLU A 69 -10.35 -9.10 -3.04
N ASP A 70 -9.47 -8.39 -3.75
CA ASP A 70 -8.24 -8.91 -4.34
C ASP A 70 -7.19 -9.37 -3.32
N LEU A 71 -7.31 -8.94 -2.06
CA LEU A 71 -6.45 -9.37 -0.97
C LEU A 71 -7.02 -10.55 -0.18
N LEU A 72 -8.29 -10.87 -0.39
CA LEU A 72 -8.93 -11.98 0.30
C LEU A 72 -8.49 -13.30 -0.33
N LEU A 73 -8.21 -14.28 0.52
CA LEU A 73 -8.01 -15.65 0.10
C LEU A 73 -9.36 -16.36 0.07
N ASP A 74 -9.50 -17.35 -0.80
CA ASP A 74 -10.61 -18.31 -0.72
C ASP A 74 -10.66 -18.92 0.68
N ASN A 75 -11.86 -19.35 1.10
CA ASN A 75 -12.05 -19.99 2.40
C ASN A 75 -11.15 -21.21 2.52
N VAL A 76 -10.02 -21.01 3.19
CA VAL A 76 -9.02 -22.04 3.44
C VAL A 76 -9.00 -22.35 4.93
N PRO A 77 -9.04 -23.63 5.33
CA PRO A 77 -8.91 -24.00 6.73
C PRO A 77 -7.64 -23.40 7.32
N TYR A 78 -7.77 -22.84 8.53
CA TYR A 78 -6.62 -22.38 9.29
C TYR A 78 -5.63 -23.54 9.48
N CYS A 79 -4.33 -23.26 9.31
CA CYS A 79 -3.25 -24.22 9.47
C CYS A 79 -2.09 -23.51 10.15
N ASP A 80 -1.58 -24.07 11.26
CA ASP A 80 -0.43 -23.52 11.98
C ASP A 80 0.89 -23.66 11.18
N GLN A 81 0.92 -24.51 10.15
CA GLN A 81 2.09 -24.68 9.30
C GLN A 81 2.07 -23.67 8.14
N PRO A 82 3.19 -22.98 7.85
CA PRO A 82 3.29 -22.09 6.70
C PRO A 82 2.97 -22.85 5.41
N ARG A 83 2.04 -22.34 4.61
CA ARG A 83 1.80 -22.88 3.27
C ARG A 83 2.93 -22.45 2.35
N THR A 84 3.53 -23.40 1.63
CA THR A 84 4.37 -23.08 0.48
C THR A 84 3.49 -22.44 -0.59
N LYS A 85 3.81 -21.20 -0.99
CA LYS A 85 3.14 -20.59 -2.14
C LYS A 85 3.48 -21.43 -3.38
N SER A 86 2.46 -21.97 -4.04
CA SER A 86 2.59 -22.62 -5.36
C SER A 86 2.79 -21.58 -6.45
#